data_AF-V2ZLK7-F1
#
_entry.id   AF-V2ZLK7-F1
#
_cell.length_a   1.000
_cell.length_b   1.000
_cell.length_c   1.000
_cell.angle_alpha   90.00
_cell.angle_beta   90.00
_cell.angle_gamma   90.00
#
_symmetry.space_group_name_H-M   'P 1'
#
loop_
_entity.id
_entity.type
_entity.pdbx_description
1 polymer ?
#
loop_
_entity_poly.entity_id
_entity_poly.type
_entity_poly.pdbx_seq_one_letter_code
_entity_poly.pdbx_strand_id
1 'polypeptide(L)'
;MRDTTAERELLEREMLAKPVSSLQYMLRQLSRTYQSLPQLVVDGVFGERTLEAVMRFQKEAGLPVTGTVDQATWDAIRNCWLRQQAKDSYSRATRIFPSEGIQVHEGETKEYLIVPQTMFNILSKHFEGITPCDADGCNGPASAENIRWLQKAAGLPETGCLDTSTWDALSHLYEIFVVQDTDCQPEFTGGWG
;
A
#
# COMPACT_ATOMS: atom_id res chain seq x y z
N MET A 1 -4.89 -21.76 -3.40
CA MET A 1 -3.86 -21.06 -2.62
C MET A 1 -2.63 -20.87 -3.49
N ARG A 2 -2.38 -19.64 -3.96
CA ARG A 2 -1.06 -19.27 -4.49
C ARG A 2 -0.21 -18.93 -3.28
N ASP A 3 0.89 -19.66 -3.10
CA ASP A 3 1.76 -19.51 -1.94
C ASP A 3 2.63 -18.26 -2.13
N THR A 4 2.10 -17.12 -1.66
CA THR A 4 2.75 -15.81 -1.73
C THR A 4 4.05 -15.76 -0.93
N THR A 5 4.23 -16.67 0.02
CA THR A 5 5.46 -16.78 0.83
C THR A 5 6.60 -17.34 -0.02
N ALA A 6 6.33 -18.40 -0.78
CA ALA A 6 7.31 -19.01 -1.68
C ALA A 6 7.71 -18.07 -2.84
N GLU A 7 6.76 -17.32 -3.41
CA GLU A 7 7.06 -16.30 -4.43
C GLU A 7 7.92 -15.16 -3.86
N ARG A 8 7.67 -14.76 -2.61
CA ARG A 8 8.43 -13.69 -1.92
C ARG A 8 9.86 -14.14 -1.58
N GLU A 9 10.02 -15.36 -1.07
CA GLU A 9 11.34 -15.94 -0.77
C GLU A 9 12.18 -16.17 -2.04
N LEU A 10 11.54 -16.58 -3.14
CA LEU A 10 12.20 -16.72 -4.44
C LEU A 10 12.66 -15.36 -4.98
N LEU A 11 11.80 -14.35 -4.90
CA LEU A 11 12.12 -12.99 -5.30
C LEU A 11 13.28 -12.43 -4.46
N GLU A 12 13.28 -12.65 -3.15
CA GLU A 12 14.38 -12.24 -2.28
C GLU A 12 15.70 -12.91 -2.66
N ARG A 13 15.70 -14.22 -2.95
CA ARG A 13 16.89 -14.94 -3.43
C ARG A 13 17.40 -14.41 -4.76
N GLU A 14 16.51 -14.15 -5.71
CA GLU A 14 16.88 -13.57 -7.01
C GLU A 14 17.40 -12.14 -6.87
N MET A 15 16.81 -11.34 -5.98
CA MET A 15 17.25 -9.97 -5.73
C MET A 15 18.62 -9.90 -5.05
N LEU A 16 18.91 -10.82 -4.14
CA LEU A 16 20.22 -10.95 -3.50
C LEU A 16 21.30 -11.49 -4.46
N ALA A 17 20.92 -12.26 -5.48
CA ALA A 17 21.86 -12.77 -6.47
C ALA A 17 22.41 -11.68 -7.41
N LYS A 18 21.69 -10.56 -7.60
CA LYS A 18 22.09 -9.44 -8.46
C LYS A 18 21.82 -8.08 -7.78
N PRO A 19 22.56 -7.74 -6.70
CA PRO A 19 22.20 -6.65 -5.81
C PRO A 19 22.15 -5.28 -6.50
N VAL A 20 23.07 -4.98 -7.43
CA VAL A 20 23.07 -3.69 -8.16
C VAL A 20 21.89 -3.59 -9.11
N SER A 21 21.58 -4.65 -9.86
CA SER A 21 20.41 -4.67 -10.75
C SER A 21 19.11 -4.51 -9.95
N SER A 22 19.01 -5.18 -8.79
CA SER A 22 17.84 -5.07 -7.92
C SER A 22 17.72 -3.69 -7.28
N LEU A 23 18.83 -3.09 -6.86
CA LEU A 23 18.87 -1.71 -6.38
C LEU A 23 18.35 -0.74 -7.45
N GLN A 24 18.91 -0.80 -8.65
CA GLN A 24 18.53 0.05 -9.77
C GLN A 24 17.05 -0.15 -10.14
N TYR A 25 16.57 -1.39 -10.10
CA TYR A 25 15.17 -1.70 -10.34
C TYR A 25 14.28 -1.04 -9.29
N MET A 26 14.56 -1.22 -7.99
CA MET A 26 13.79 -0.61 -6.91
C MET A 26 13.79 0.92 -7.01
N LEU A 27 14.96 1.54 -7.18
CA LEU A 27 15.08 3.00 -7.33
C LEU A 27 14.34 3.53 -8.56
N ARG A 28 14.33 2.79 -9.68
CA ARG A 28 13.55 3.12 -10.88
C ARG A 28 12.04 3.05 -10.62
N GLN A 29 11.56 2.10 -9.83
CA GLN A 29 10.13 2.06 -9.46
C GLN A 29 9.78 3.23 -8.52
N LEU A 30 10.66 3.50 -7.54
CA LEU A 30 10.50 4.60 -6.61
C LEU A 30 10.50 5.98 -7.28
N SER A 31 11.23 6.15 -8.41
CA SER A 31 11.22 7.41 -9.17
C SER A 31 9.85 7.79 -9.75
N ARG A 32 8.84 6.91 -9.68
CA ARG A 32 7.45 7.23 -10.04
C ARG A 32 6.73 8.08 -8.99
N THR A 33 7.21 8.05 -7.75
CA THR A 33 6.61 8.79 -6.62
C THR A 33 7.60 9.84 -6.10
N TYR A 34 8.88 9.50 -6.01
CA TYR A 34 9.93 10.44 -5.65
C TYR A 34 10.41 11.19 -6.88
N GLN A 35 9.81 12.35 -7.16
CA GLN A 35 10.13 13.19 -8.32
C GLN A 35 11.61 13.63 -8.36
N SER A 36 12.28 13.65 -7.20
CA SER A 36 13.70 13.97 -7.10
C SER A 36 14.61 12.84 -7.58
N LEU A 37 14.15 11.59 -7.69
CA LEU A 37 14.99 10.48 -8.15
C LEU A 37 15.13 10.47 -9.67
N PRO A 38 16.35 10.29 -10.20
CA PRO A 38 16.55 10.16 -11.65
C PRO A 38 16.01 8.81 -12.13
N GLN A 39 15.49 8.78 -13.36
CA GLN A 39 15.09 7.54 -13.99
C GLN A 39 16.32 6.70 -14.37
N LEU A 40 16.45 5.51 -13.79
CA LEU A 40 17.60 4.62 -13.96
C LEU A 40 17.39 3.58 -15.06
N VAL A 41 18.50 3.19 -15.70
CA VAL A 41 18.60 1.96 -16.49
C VAL A 41 19.04 0.84 -15.55
N VAL A 42 18.45 -0.35 -15.69
CA VAL A 42 18.80 -1.53 -14.90
C VAL A 42 19.83 -2.33 -15.69
N ASP A 43 21.09 -1.93 -15.59
CA ASP A 43 22.23 -2.54 -16.28
C ASP A 43 23.13 -3.38 -15.36
N GLY A 44 22.90 -3.30 -14.03
CA GLY A 44 23.73 -3.96 -13.02
C GLY A 44 25.07 -3.29 -12.75
N VAL A 45 25.32 -2.09 -13.29
CA VAL A 45 26.57 -1.34 -13.12
C VAL A 45 26.35 -0.16 -12.17
N PHE A 46 27.08 -0.11 -11.06
CA PHE A 46 27.01 1.01 -10.13
C PHE A 46 27.81 2.21 -10.67
N GLY A 47 27.20 2.96 -11.58
CA GLY A 47 27.78 4.17 -12.16
C GLY A 47 27.31 5.46 -11.49
N GLU A 48 27.74 6.61 -12.02
CA GLU A 48 27.42 7.94 -11.49
C GLU A 48 25.91 8.19 -11.33
N ARG A 49 25.09 7.70 -12.26
CA ARG A 49 23.62 7.83 -12.17
C ARG A 49 23.03 7.03 -11.01
N THR A 50 23.57 5.83 -10.74
CA THR A 50 23.13 5.00 -9.61
C THR A 50 23.58 5.63 -8.29
N LEU A 51 24.81 6.15 -8.24
CA LEU A 51 25.32 6.91 -7.10
C LEU A 51 24.43 8.13 -6.79
N GLU A 52 24.11 8.92 -7.82
CA GLU A 52 23.23 10.08 -7.69
C GLU A 52 21.86 9.68 -7.16
N ALA A 53 21.26 8.62 -7.70
CA ALA A 53 19.96 8.12 -7.21
C ALA A 53 20.01 7.68 -5.75
N VAL A 54 21.08 7.00 -5.32
CA VAL A 54 21.28 6.60 -3.92
C VAL A 54 21.41 7.81 -3.01
N MET A 55 22.23 8.79 -3.40
CA MET A 55 22.41 10.02 -2.61
C MET A 55 21.11 10.81 -2.48
N ARG A 56 20.35 10.93 -3.57
CA ARG A 56 19.04 11.59 -3.55
C ARG A 56 18.06 10.81 -2.68
N PHE A 57 18.00 9.48 -2.79
CA PHE A 57 17.16 8.66 -1.93
C PHE A 57 17.53 8.80 -0.46
N GLN A 58 18.82 8.74 -0.11
CA GLN A 58 19.30 8.92 1.26
C GLN A 58 18.84 10.27 1.82
N LYS A 59 18.93 11.34 1.01
CA LYS A 59 18.44 12.67 1.39
C LYS A 59 16.93 12.67 1.65
N GLU A 60 16.13 12.10 0.75
CA GLU A 60 14.66 12.00 0.91
C GLU A 60 14.26 11.13 2.11
N ALA A 61 15.02 10.08 2.40
CA ALA A 61 14.77 9.15 3.50
C ALA A 61 15.33 9.65 4.85
N GLY A 62 15.96 10.83 4.90
CA GLY A 62 16.58 11.37 6.11
C GLY A 62 17.82 10.58 6.59
N LEU A 63 18.45 9.81 5.69
CA LEU A 63 19.66 9.04 5.95
C LEU A 63 20.92 9.88 5.69
N PRO A 64 22.06 9.52 6.30
CA PRO A 64 23.35 10.11 5.93
C PRO A 64 23.61 9.96 4.43
N VAL A 65 23.85 11.08 3.74
CA VAL A 65 24.09 11.11 2.29
C VAL A 65 25.54 10.71 2.00
N THR A 66 25.81 9.42 2.06
CA THR A 66 27.15 8.84 1.83
C THR A 66 27.34 8.39 0.38
N GLY A 67 26.25 8.19 -0.37
CA GLY A 67 26.27 7.55 -1.67
C GLY A 67 26.62 6.06 -1.63
N THR A 68 26.87 5.51 -0.45
CA THR A 68 27.14 4.09 -0.22
C THR A 68 25.86 3.40 0.22
N VAL A 69 25.56 2.26 -0.39
CA VAL A 69 24.41 1.44 0.01
C VAL A 69 24.85 0.47 1.10
N ASP A 70 24.66 0.88 2.35
CA ASP A 70 24.76 -0.01 3.51
C ASP A 70 23.45 -0.76 3.77
N GLN A 71 23.45 -1.63 4.78
CA GLN A 71 22.28 -2.44 5.14
C GLN A 71 21.06 -1.55 5.45
N ALA A 72 21.27 -0.43 6.15
CA ALA A 72 20.21 0.52 6.49
C ALA A 72 19.61 1.18 5.24
N THR A 73 20.45 1.63 4.31
CA THR A 73 20.03 2.20 3.03
C THR A 73 19.29 1.17 2.19
N TRP A 74 19.79 -0.07 2.11
CA TRP A 74 19.14 -1.15 1.39
C TRP A 74 17.76 -1.49 1.95
N ASP A 75 17.65 -1.64 3.27
CA ASP A 75 16.38 -1.94 3.95
C ASP A 75 15.37 -0.81 3.77
N ALA A 76 15.81 0.46 3.83
CA ALA A 76 14.96 1.61 3.57
C ALA A 76 14.40 1.62 2.13
N ILE A 77 15.26 1.41 1.13
CA ILE A 77 14.85 1.34 -0.28
C ILE A 77 13.86 0.18 -0.49
N ARG A 78 14.19 -1.02 0.02
CA ARG A 78 13.34 -2.22 -0.10
C ARG A 78 11.97 -1.99 0.53
N ASN A 79 11.92 -1.42 1.74
CA ASN A 79 10.67 -1.19 2.45
C ASN A 79 9.79 -0.14 1.74
N CYS A 80 10.38 0.93 1.22
CA CYS A 80 9.65 1.92 0.42
C CYS A 80 9.08 1.29 -0.86
N TRP A 81 9.88 0.48 -1.55
CA TRP A 81 9.45 -0.22 -2.77
C TRP A 81 8.34 -1.23 -2.49
N LEU A 82 8.44 -2.02 -1.43
CA LEU A 82 7.37 -2.95 -1.00
C LEU A 82 6.08 -2.21 -0.67
N ARG A 83 6.16 -1.08 0.04
CA ARG A 83 4.98 -0.23 0.31
C ARG A 83 4.34 0.29 -0.97
N GLN A 84 5.14 0.78 -1.92
CA GLN A 84 4.63 1.27 -3.20
C GLN A 84 3.94 0.15 -3.99
N GLN A 85 4.54 -1.03 -4.09
CA GLN A 85 3.91 -2.17 -4.76
C GLN A 85 2.62 -2.63 -4.08
N ALA A 86 2.56 -2.56 -2.74
CA ALA A 86 1.34 -2.85 -2.02
C ALA A 86 0.24 -1.86 -2.42
N LYS A 87 0.51 -0.55 -2.43
CA LYS A 87 -0.44 0.47 -2.91
C LYS A 87 -0.92 0.20 -4.33
N ASP A 88 0.00 -0.08 -5.26
CA ASP A 88 -0.34 -0.39 -6.65
C ASP A 88 -1.21 -1.65 -6.76
N SER A 89 -0.92 -2.68 -5.96
CA SER A 89 -1.68 -3.93 -5.92
C SER A 89 -3.07 -3.71 -5.34
N TYR A 90 -3.21 -2.91 -4.28
CA TYR A 90 -4.50 -2.55 -3.68
C TYR A 90 -5.33 -1.65 -4.60
N SER A 91 -4.73 -0.66 -5.27
CA SER A 91 -5.42 0.17 -6.27
C SER A 91 -5.90 -0.63 -7.49
N ARG A 92 -5.23 -1.75 -7.79
CA ARG A 92 -5.73 -2.71 -8.79
C ARG A 92 -6.83 -3.60 -8.23
N ALA A 93 -6.71 -4.03 -6.98
CA ALA A 93 -7.75 -4.83 -6.31
C ALA A 93 -9.06 -4.04 -6.14
N THR A 94 -9.02 -2.74 -5.83
CA THR A 94 -10.21 -1.86 -5.78
C THR A 94 -10.97 -1.86 -7.11
N ARG A 95 -10.25 -1.96 -8.23
CA ARG A 95 -10.81 -2.02 -9.59
C ARG A 95 -11.33 -3.40 -10.01
N ILE A 96 -10.98 -4.47 -9.30
CA ILE A 96 -11.29 -5.86 -9.68
C ILE A 96 -12.63 -6.34 -9.09
N PHE A 97 -13.27 -5.57 -8.21
CA PHE A 97 -14.57 -5.97 -7.67
C PHE A 97 -15.56 -6.28 -8.81
N PRO A 98 -16.20 -7.46 -8.83
CA PRO A 98 -17.05 -7.83 -9.95
C PRO A 98 -18.29 -6.92 -9.98
N SER A 99 -18.54 -6.37 -11.16
CA SER A 99 -19.67 -5.52 -11.51
C SER A 99 -21.03 -6.17 -11.28
N GLU A 100 -21.97 -5.36 -10.80
CA GLU A 100 -23.43 -5.52 -10.67
C GLU A 100 -23.98 -6.78 -9.97
N GLY A 101 -24.66 -6.56 -8.84
CA GLY A 101 -25.60 -7.52 -8.24
C GLY A 101 -25.01 -8.48 -7.21
N ILE A 102 -23.70 -8.41 -6.93
CA ILE A 102 -23.09 -9.18 -5.84
C ILE A 102 -23.36 -8.49 -4.50
N GLN A 103 -23.94 -9.25 -3.59
CA GLN A 103 -24.29 -8.83 -2.24
C GLN A 103 -23.74 -9.85 -1.24
N VAL A 104 -23.13 -9.37 -0.15
CA VAL A 104 -22.69 -10.21 0.98
C VAL A 104 -23.43 -9.79 2.23
N HIS A 105 -24.39 -10.61 2.63
CA HIS A 105 -25.22 -10.39 3.80
C HIS A 105 -24.50 -10.84 5.07
N GLU A 106 -24.97 -10.34 6.22
CA GLU A 106 -24.42 -10.72 7.52
C GLU A 106 -24.51 -12.25 7.71
N GLY A 107 -23.39 -12.86 8.13
CA GLY A 107 -23.22 -14.30 8.27
C GLY A 107 -22.76 -15.05 7.01
N GLU A 108 -22.69 -14.38 5.84
CA GLU A 108 -22.16 -14.99 4.63
C GLU A 108 -20.62 -14.90 4.55
N THR A 109 -19.99 -15.94 4.01
CA THR A 109 -18.54 -15.97 3.77
C THR A 109 -18.23 -15.91 2.29
N LYS A 110 -17.40 -14.96 1.88
CA LYS A 110 -16.93 -14.77 0.50
C LYS A 110 -15.47 -14.34 0.54
N GLU A 111 -14.62 -15.01 -0.25
CA GLU A 111 -13.18 -14.75 -0.29
C GLU A 111 -12.84 -13.28 -0.61
N TYR A 112 -13.66 -12.62 -1.43
CA TYR A 112 -13.44 -11.21 -1.79
C TYR A 112 -13.74 -10.23 -0.65
N LEU A 113 -14.47 -10.62 0.41
CA LEU A 113 -14.75 -9.75 1.56
C LEU A 113 -13.50 -9.48 2.42
N ILE A 114 -12.46 -10.31 2.28
CA ILE A 114 -11.15 -10.13 2.93
C ILE A 114 -10.57 -8.75 2.63
N VAL A 115 -10.75 -8.26 1.40
CA VAL A 115 -10.21 -6.96 0.96
C VAL A 115 -10.94 -5.80 1.67
N PRO A 116 -12.28 -5.68 1.62
CA PRO A 116 -13.05 -4.74 2.44
C PRO A 116 -12.72 -4.78 3.93
N GLN A 117 -12.64 -5.97 4.53
CA GLN A 117 -12.28 -6.14 5.96
C GLN A 117 -10.89 -5.56 6.25
N THR A 118 -9.93 -5.85 5.37
CA THR A 118 -8.58 -5.29 5.48
C THR A 118 -8.60 -3.76 5.34
N MET A 119 -9.38 -3.22 4.41
CA MET A 119 -9.53 -1.77 4.24
C MET A 119 -10.12 -1.11 5.49
N PHE A 120 -11.17 -1.71 6.08
CA PHE A 120 -11.74 -1.24 7.34
C PHE A 120 -10.71 -1.26 8.48
N ASN A 121 -9.92 -2.33 8.62
CA ASN A 121 -8.87 -2.41 9.65
C ASN A 121 -7.75 -1.37 9.46
N ILE A 122 -7.52 -0.92 8.23
CA ILE A 122 -6.57 0.18 7.96
C ILE A 122 -7.24 1.51 8.31
N LEU A 123 -8.47 1.73 7.85
CA LEU A 123 -9.24 2.95 8.12
C LEU A 123 -9.55 3.13 9.61
N SER A 124 -9.64 2.05 10.40
CA SER A 124 -9.85 2.14 11.86
C SER A 124 -8.71 2.86 12.60
N LYS A 125 -7.55 3.05 11.95
CA LYS A 125 -6.45 3.88 12.47
C LYS A 125 -6.69 5.38 12.29
N HIS A 126 -7.54 5.75 11.33
CA HIS A 126 -7.82 7.12 10.94
C HIS A 126 -9.21 7.58 11.40
N PHE A 127 -10.15 6.65 11.63
CA PHE A 127 -11.53 6.94 11.96
C PHE A 127 -11.98 6.23 13.24
N GLU A 128 -12.51 7.01 14.18
CA GLU A 128 -13.22 6.49 15.34
C GLU A 128 -14.58 5.90 14.92
N GLY A 129 -14.96 4.75 15.49
CA GLY A 129 -16.22 4.07 15.20
C GLY A 129 -16.13 2.93 14.19
N ILE A 130 -14.95 2.64 13.65
CA ILE A 130 -14.69 1.40 12.90
C ILE A 130 -14.14 0.35 13.88
N THR A 131 -14.85 -0.77 14.01
CA THR A 131 -14.47 -1.89 14.87
C THR A 131 -13.50 -2.81 14.11
N PRO A 132 -12.25 -3.03 14.56
CA PRO A 132 -11.35 -3.98 13.91
C PRO A 132 -11.97 -5.38 13.83
N CYS A 133 -11.84 -6.05 12.69
CA CYS A 133 -12.43 -7.36 12.45
C CYS A 133 -11.42 -8.30 11.77
N ASP A 134 -11.60 -9.61 11.94
CA ASP A 134 -10.74 -10.59 11.24
C ASP A 134 -10.99 -10.53 9.73
N ALA A 135 -9.92 -10.53 8.94
CA ALA A 135 -10.00 -10.52 7.48
C ALA A 135 -10.15 -11.95 6.94
N ASP A 136 -11.20 -12.64 7.39
CA ASP A 136 -11.48 -14.06 7.14
C ASP A 136 -12.48 -14.29 5.99
N GLY A 137 -13.01 -13.21 5.42
CA GLY A 137 -14.02 -13.24 4.36
C GLY A 137 -15.44 -13.46 4.87
N CYS A 138 -15.67 -13.58 6.18
CA CYS A 138 -16.99 -13.74 6.79
C CYS A 138 -17.59 -12.38 7.15
N ASN A 139 -18.79 -12.06 6.67
CA ASN A 139 -19.50 -10.84 7.08
C ASN A 139 -20.11 -11.02 8.48
N GLY A 140 -19.26 -11.22 9.48
CA GLY A 140 -19.66 -11.33 10.88
C GLY A 140 -20.11 -9.99 11.45
N PRO A 141 -20.58 -9.97 12.72
CA PRO A 141 -21.20 -8.79 13.33
C PRO A 141 -20.35 -7.53 13.28
N ALA A 142 -19.03 -7.64 13.51
CA ALA A 142 -18.11 -6.50 13.44
C ALA A 142 -17.94 -5.97 12.01
N SER A 143 -17.90 -6.87 11.01
CA SER A 143 -17.80 -6.49 9.60
C SER A 143 -19.08 -5.80 9.13
N ALA A 144 -20.24 -6.36 9.51
CA ALA A 144 -21.55 -5.78 9.22
C ALA A 144 -21.75 -4.42 9.91
N GLU A 145 -21.24 -4.22 11.13
CA GLU A 145 -21.24 -2.93 11.81
C GLU A 145 -20.41 -1.88 11.06
N ASN A 146 -19.21 -2.23 10.60
CA ASN A 146 -18.37 -1.34 9.79
C ASN A 146 -19.02 -0.98 8.45
N ILE A 147 -19.69 -1.96 7.81
CA ILE A 147 -20.46 -1.76 6.59
C ILE A 147 -21.61 -0.77 6.85
N ARG A 148 -22.36 -0.92 7.95
CA ARG A 148 -23.41 0.03 8.35
C ARG A 148 -22.84 1.42 8.64
N TRP A 149 -21.72 1.50 9.34
CA TRP A 149 -21.01 2.76 9.61
C TRP A 149 -20.67 3.48 8.31
N LEU A 150 -20.14 2.76 7.32
CA LEU A 150 -19.80 3.32 6.02
C LEU A 150 -21.04 3.73 5.23
N GLN A 151 -22.07 2.89 5.21
CA GLN A 151 -23.34 3.18 4.54
C GLN A 151 -23.94 4.47 5.09
N LYS A 152 -23.97 4.62 6.43
CA LYS A 152 -24.41 5.84 7.09
C LYS A 152 -23.58 7.04 6.68
N ALA A 153 -22.25 6.92 6.68
CA ALA A 153 -21.35 8.01 6.27
C ALA A 153 -21.54 8.42 4.80
N ALA A 154 -21.88 7.46 3.94
CA ALA A 154 -22.14 7.66 2.52
C ALA A 154 -23.60 8.03 2.18
N GLY A 155 -24.50 8.12 3.18
CA GLY A 155 -25.93 8.37 2.95
C GLY A 155 -26.68 7.22 2.28
N LEU A 156 -26.15 6.00 2.38
CA LEU A 156 -26.75 4.76 1.87
C LEU A 156 -27.63 4.09 2.95
N PRO A 157 -28.57 3.19 2.57
CA PRO A 157 -29.30 2.38 3.53
C PRO A 157 -28.34 1.51 4.38
N GLU A 158 -28.48 1.55 5.71
CA GLU A 158 -27.65 0.84 6.69
C GLU A 158 -27.99 -0.68 6.74
N THR A 159 -27.88 -1.37 5.62
CA THR A 159 -28.22 -2.79 5.48
C THR A 159 -27.22 -3.73 6.16
N GLY A 160 -25.98 -3.30 6.35
CA GLY A 160 -24.87 -4.19 6.77
C GLY A 160 -24.46 -5.21 5.71
N CYS A 161 -25.04 -5.12 4.51
CA CYS A 161 -24.67 -5.92 3.36
C CYS A 161 -23.61 -5.19 2.53
N LEU A 162 -22.53 -5.87 2.17
CA LEU A 162 -21.58 -5.32 1.21
C LEU A 162 -22.16 -5.48 -0.21
N ASP A 163 -22.49 -4.37 -0.85
CA ASP A 163 -22.91 -4.29 -2.24
C ASP A 163 -22.01 -3.33 -3.04
N THR A 164 -22.28 -3.17 -4.34
CA THR A 164 -21.49 -2.30 -5.22
C THR A 164 -21.44 -0.85 -4.73
N SER A 165 -22.58 -0.29 -4.30
CA SER A 165 -22.63 1.09 -3.78
C SER A 165 -21.78 1.28 -2.53
N THR A 166 -21.80 0.29 -1.63
CA THR A 166 -21.01 0.31 -0.41
C THR A 166 -19.53 0.11 -0.70
N TRP A 167 -19.19 -0.73 -1.68
CA TRP A 167 -17.81 -0.90 -2.15
C TRP A 167 -17.25 0.37 -2.80
N ASP A 168 -18.04 1.05 -3.62
CA ASP A 168 -17.64 2.30 -4.26
C ASP A 168 -17.36 3.36 -3.19
N ALA A 169 -18.22 3.46 -2.16
CA ALA A 169 -18.00 4.32 -1.02
C ALA A 169 -16.72 3.95 -0.24
N LEU A 170 -16.46 2.66 0.00
CA LEU A 170 -15.28 2.20 0.72
C LEU A 170 -14.00 2.50 -0.06
N SER A 171 -14.02 2.19 -1.36
CA SER A 171 -12.89 2.40 -2.27
C SER A 171 -12.54 3.89 -2.35
N HIS A 172 -13.56 4.74 -2.51
CA HIS A 172 -13.37 6.18 -2.54
C HIS A 172 -12.80 6.72 -1.22
N LEU A 173 -13.36 6.30 -0.09
CA LEU A 173 -12.90 6.71 1.23
C LEU A 173 -11.44 6.25 1.47
N TYR A 174 -11.10 5.02 1.08
CA TYR A 174 -9.76 4.48 1.19
C TYR A 174 -8.76 5.21 0.29
N GLU A 175 -9.15 5.53 -0.95
CA GLU A 175 -8.33 6.33 -1.85
C GLU A 175 -8.02 7.71 -1.26
N ILE A 176 -9.01 8.40 -0.70
CA ILE A 176 -8.80 9.71 -0.08
C ILE A 176 -7.86 9.63 1.13
N PHE A 177 -8.12 8.73 2.09
CA PHE A 177 -7.45 8.81 3.39
C PHE A 177 -6.25 7.89 3.58
N VAL A 178 -6.02 6.95 2.67
CA VAL A 178 -4.89 6.01 2.77
C VAL A 178 -3.97 6.15 1.57
N VAL A 179 -4.53 6.33 0.38
CA VAL A 179 -3.72 6.50 -0.84
C VAL A 179 -3.15 7.91 -0.93
N GLN A 180 -3.90 8.97 -0.60
CA GLN A 180 -3.37 10.36 -0.59
C GLN A 180 -2.56 10.70 0.67
N ASP A 181 -2.88 10.13 1.83
CA ASP A 181 -2.18 10.43 3.10
C ASP A 181 -0.73 9.86 3.12
N THR A 182 -0.38 9.08 2.11
CA THR A 182 0.99 8.62 1.89
C THR A 182 1.74 9.42 0.81
N ASP A 183 1.22 10.58 0.38
CA ASP A 183 1.91 11.53 -0.51
C ASP A 183 2.65 12.67 0.23
N CYS A 184 2.52 12.84 1.56
CA CYS A 184 3.34 13.84 2.25
C CYS A 184 3.44 13.64 3.78
N GLN A 185 4.58 13.15 4.26
CA GLN A 185 5.20 13.56 5.53
C GLN A 185 6.72 13.33 5.33
N PRO A 186 7.53 14.40 5.27
CA PRO A 186 7.68 15.26 6.43
C PRO A 186 7.33 16.72 6.13
N GLU A 187 6.26 17.21 6.74
CA GLU A 187 6.18 18.63 7.05
C GLU A 187 6.86 18.86 8.41
N PHE A 188 8.13 19.26 8.37
CA PHE A 188 8.70 20.04 9.47
C PHE A 188 8.40 21.52 9.18
N THR A 189 7.23 21.99 9.58
CA THR A 189 6.91 23.42 9.54
C THR A 189 7.47 24.12 10.78
N GLY A 190 8.60 24.80 10.58
CA GLY A 190 9.11 25.86 11.47
C GLY A 190 10.11 25.36 12.52
N GLY A 191 11.25 26.02 12.75
CA GLY A 191 11.71 27.34 12.38
C GLY A 191 12.90 27.65 13.30
N TRP A 192 13.88 28.37 12.78
CA TRP A 192 15.18 28.64 13.41
C TRP A 192 15.08 29.28 14.80
N GLY A 193 15.84 28.73 15.74
CA GLY A 193 16.19 29.29 17.04
C GLY A 193 17.43 28.60 17.58
#